data_AF-A0A9R1IUC7-F1
#
_entry.id   AF-A0A9R1IUC7-F1
#
_cell.length_a   1.000
_cell.length_b   1.000
_cell.length_c   1.000
_cell.angle_alpha   90.00
_cell.angle_beta   90.00
_cell.angle_gamma   90.00
#
_symmetry.space_group_name_H-M   'P 1'
#
loop_
_entity.id
_entity.type
_entity.pdbx_description
1 polymer ?
#
loop_
_entity_poly.entity_id
_entity_poly.type
_entity_poly.pdbx_seq_one_letter_code
_entity_poly.pdbx_strand_id
1 'polypeptide(L)'
;MAPPFVYARSSGDGTAHDAALRAAFYGDLRRLRGAVKSLADPRAVFSFFNKGGLGVLHLAPVRGHIEVCKYLVEELRGDVNAPAPGVGDFAGVTPFMTSVQSDDVSTVKYLLDRGGDLTKADGKGRTVLHHAATVGSCKVTEFLLSKGVPVDIHYGYGTPLHLAATNEQDKIVKILLEHHADANTSVTSLGSALMGALLCRSLKCMKLLIKGGADVNRMTSLLMTPLVFTAGRKDYTNFMQFLLKAGADPNIPDGDQRHLERAKAIFKSQADYAFRLKDYKFASKSYDLAIDAAPSATLYANRSLCKLMLDDGEGALSDALSCRMLRPNWAKACYRQAAAHMLLKEYKQACDALLDAQKLDPGNIEVERELRKARELMKAPDEADK
;
A
#
# COMPACT_ATOMS: atom_id res chain seq x y z
N MET A 1 2.88 17.79 -6.03
CA MET A 1 2.35 18.76 -5.04
C MET A 1 3.28 19.96 -5.00
N ALA A 2 2.76 21.19 -4.92
CA ALA A 2 3.62 22.35 -4.68
C ALA A 2 4.33 22.20 -3.32
N PRO A 3 5.60 22.64 -3.17
CA PRO A 3 6.29 22.54 -1.90
C PRO A 3 5.47 23.28 -0.82
N PRO A 4 5.39 22.75 0.42
CA PRO A 4 4.46 23.24 1.46
C PRO A 4 4.69 24.68 1.93
N PHE A 5 5.64 25.42 1.34
CA PHE A 5 6.13 26.70 1.84
C PHE A 5 6.02 27.87 0.85
N VAL A 6 5.34 27.72 -0.30
CA VAL A 6 5.08 28.89 -1.17
C VAL A 6 3.89 29.67 -0.62
N TYR A 7 4.18 30.61 0.28
CA TYR A 7 3.19 31.55 0.79
C TYR A 7 2.69 32.44 -0.36
N ALA A 8 1.37 32.46 -0.54
CA ALA A 8 0.69 33.46 -1.34
C ALA A 8 1.04 34.86 -0.81
N ARG A 9 1.37 35.79 -1.74
CA ARG A 9 1.62 37.20 -1.43
C ARG A 9 0.45 37.76 -0.60
N SER A 10 0.76 38.22 0.62
CA SER A 10 -0.15 39.09 1.38
C SER A 10 -0.20 40.45 0.70
N SER A 11 -1.31 40.74 0.02
CA SER A 11 -1.78 42.08 -0.28
C SER A 11 -2.43 42.65 1.01
N GLY A 12 -1.71 43.48 1.76
CA GLY A 12 -2.23 44.14 2.97
C GLY A 12 -1.17 44.85 3.83
N ASP A 13 -1.15 46.17 3.75
CA ASP A 13 -0.89 47.24 4.74
C ASP A 13 0.11 47.07 5.92
N GLY A 14 1.28 47.71 5.76
CA GLY A 14 1.79 48.79 6.64
C GLY A 14 2.09 48.62 8.13
N THR A 15 1.70 47.55 8.82
CA THR A 15 1.88 47.47 10.29
C THR A 15 3.28 47.01 10.70
N ALA A 16 3.74 47.39 11.91
CA ALA A 16 5.00 46.93 12.49
C ALA A 16 5.09 45.39 12.59
N HIS A 17 3.94 44.72 12.78
CA HIS A 17 3.78 43.27 12.78
C HIS A 17 4.18 42.64 11.45
N ASP A 18 3.52 43.04 10.36
CA ASP A 18 3.79 42.53 9.02
C ASP A 18 5.17 42.94 8.49
N ALA A 19 5.66 44.12 8.90
CA ALA A 19 7.02 44.55 8.62
C ALA A 19 8.06 43.66 9.29
N ALA A 20 7.89 43.31 10.57
CA ALA A 20 8.81 42.44 11.31
C ALA A 20 8.83 41.01 10.73
N LEU A 21 7.67 40.42 10.44
CA LEU A 21 7.58 39.08 9.83
C LEU A 21 8.26 39.03 8.45
N ARG A 22 8.01 40.02 7.60
CA ARG A 22 8.69 40.12 6.29
C ARG A 22 10.19 40.35 6.45
N ALA A 23 10.60 41.25 7.34
CA ALA A 23 12.01 41.53 7.58
C ALA A 23 12.76 40.29 8.08
N ALA A 24 12.15 39.50 8.96
CA ALA A 24 12.70 38.22 9.39
C ALA A 24 12.84 37.23 8.23
N PHE A 25 11.78 37.04 7.44
CA PHE A 25 11.77 36.10 6.31
C PHE A 25 12.75 36.48 5.19
N TYR A 26 12.94 37.77 4.91
CA TYR A 26 13.84 38.26 3.86
C TYR A 26 15.25 38.61 4.37
N GLY A 27 15.52 38.45 5.67
CA GLY A 27 16.85 38.72 6.23
C GLY A 27 17.18 40.21 6.40
N ASP A 28 16.19 41.10 6.36
CA ASP A 28 16.37 42.54 6.49
C ASP A 28 16.52 42.93 7.97
N LEU A 29 17.71 42.66 8.54
CA LEU A 29 18.01 42.93 9.95
C LEU A 29 17.78 44.40 10.33
N ARG A 30 18.03 45.34 9.39
CA ARG A 30 17.81 46.78 9.64
C ARG A 30 16.34 47.08 9.85
N ARG A 31 15.46 46.60 8.96
CA ARG A 31 14.01 46.78 9.12
C ARG A 31 13.46 46.04 10.32
N LEU A 32 13.98 44.84 10.62
CA LEU A 32 13.57 44.10 11.81
C LEU A 32 13.91 44.87 13.09
N ARG A 33 15.14 45.39 13.22
CA ARG A 33 15.53 46.25 14.35
C ARG A 33 14.67 47.51 14.43
N GLY A 34 14.34 48.11 13.29
CA GLY A 34 13.43 49.26 13.22
C GLY A 34 12.03 48.93 13.75
N ALA A 35 11.45 47.80 13.32
CA ALA A 35 10.17 47.33 13.81
C ALA A 35 10.20 47.03 15.32
N VAL A 36 11.22 46.31 15.79
CA VAL A 36 11.39 45.98 17.23
C VAL A 36 11.56 47.24 18.09
N LYS A 37 12.29 48.26 17.61
CA LYS A 37 12.44 49.55 18.32
C LYS A 37 11.12 50.31 18.47
N SER A 38 10.15 50.08 17.59
CA SER A 38 8.82 50.71 17.68
C SER A 38 7.90 50.03 18.70
N LEU A 39 8.31 48.89 19.28
CA LEU A 39 7.55 48.18 20.29
C LEU A 39 7.87 48.70 21.70
N ALA A 40 6.85 48.75 22.57
CA ALA A 40 7.03 49.08 23.97
C ALA A 40 7.87 48.03 24.71
N ASP A 41 7.67 46.74 24.38
CA ASP A 41 8.52 45.64 24.78
C ASP A 41 9.12 44.98 23.53
N PRO A 42 10.46 44.99 23.35
CA PRO A 42 11.12 44.31 22.23
C PRO A 42 10.75 42.82 22.09
N ARG A 43 10.42 42.14 23.20
CA ARG A 43 10.06 40.71 23.20
C ARG A 43 8.64 40.45 22.66
N ALA A 44 7.79 41.48 22.59
CA ALA A 44 6.47 41.37 21.97
C ALA A 44 6.55 40.97 20.48
N VAL A 45 7.71 41.13 19.83
CA VAL A 45 7.92 40.66 18.46
C VAL A 45 7.70 39.15 18.31
N PHE A 46 7.90 38.35 19.38
CA PHE A 46 7.68 36.90 19.34
C PHE A 46 6.21 36.49 19.38
N SER A 47 5.29 37.39 19.73
CA SER A 47 3.85 37.14 19.59
C SER A 47 3.32 37.48 18.20
N PHE A 48 4.19 37.93 17.28
CA PHE A 48 3.81 38.19 15.91
C PHE A 48 3.82 36.88 15.13
N PHE A 49 2.67 36.51 14.57
CA PHE A 49 2.50 35.31 13.77
C PHE A 49 1.85 35.64 12.42
N ASN A 50 2.28 34.93 11.37
CA ASN A 50 1.58 34.95 10.09
C ASN A 50 0.30 34.11 10.14
N LYS A 51 -0.47 34.07 9.04
CA LYS A 51 -1.72 33.27 8.95
C LYS A 51 -1.53 31.76 9.23
N GLY A 52 -0.32 31.23 9.12
CA GLY A 52 0.04 29.84 9.37
C GLY A 52 0.59 29.61 10.79
N GLY A 53 0.63 30.63 11.65
CA GLY A 53 1.14 30.50 13.02
C GLY A 53 2.67 30.60 13.15
N LEU A 54 3.40 30.90 12.07
CA LEU A 54 4.86 31.07 12.14
C LEU A 54 5.23 32.51 12.52
N GLY A 55 6.11 32.66 13.50
CA GLY A 55 6.60 33.96 13.97
C GLY A 55 7.98 34.33 13.44
N VAL A 56 8.52 35.47 13.90
CA VAL A 56 9.79 36.00 13.38
C VAL A 56 10.96 35.02 13.52
N LEU A 57 11.03 34.28 14.63
CA LEU A 57 12.10 33.31 14.88
C LEU A 57 11.88 32.00 14.12
N HIS A 58 10.65 31.67 13.74
CA HIS A 58 10.38 30.57 12.81
C HIS A 58 10.74 30.92 11.37
N LEU A 59 10.57 32.19 10.96
CA LEU A 59 10.75 32.64 9.58
C LEU A 59 12.20 32.95 9.22
N ALA A 60 12.99 33.51 10.14
CA ALA A 60 14.39 33.86 9.86
C ALA A 60 15.28 32.67 9.42
N PRO A 61 15.18 31.49 10.05
CA PRO A 61 16.01 30.34 9.68
C PRO A 61 15.67 29.73 8.32
N VAL A 62 14.44 29.94 7.81
CA VAL A 62 13.94 29.29 6.58
C VAL A 62 14.85 29.53 5.37
N ARG A 63 15.49 30.70 5.32
CA ARG A 63 16.42 31.10 4.25
C ARG A 63 17.86 31.26 4.72
N GLY A 64 18.20 30.72 5.90
CA GLY A 64 19.55 30.75 6.44
C GLY A 64 20.02 32.14 6.88
N HIS A 65 19.10 33.01 7.33
CA HIS A 65 19.46 34.38 7.75
C HIS A 65 20.06 34.40 9.16
N ILE A 66 21.27 33.84 9.29
CA ILE A 66 21.94 33.61 10.58
C ILE A 66 22.10 34.89 11.42
N GLU A 67 22.34 36.05 10.80
CA GLU A 67 22.48 37.32 11.54
C GLU A 67 21.14 37.80 12.14
N VAL A 68 20.02 37.49 11.48
CA VAL A 68 18.69 37.72 12.05
C VAL A 68 18.43 36.73 13.19
N CYS A 69 18.81 35.46 13.02
CA CYS A 69 18.70 34.46 14.08
C CYS A 69 19.52 34.86 15.31
N LYS A 70 20.76 35.34 15.14
CA LYS A 70 21.60 35.86 16.23
C LYS A 70 20.94 37.01 16.95
N TYR A 71 20.45 38.01 16.23
CA TYR A 71 19.73 39.12 16.83
C TYR A 71 18.53 38.67 17.69
N LEU A 72 17.68 37.80 17.13
CA LEU A 72 16.49 37.31 17.83
C LEU A 72 16.85 36.43 19.06
N VAL A 73 17.84 35.56 18.96
CA VAL A 73 18.21 34.63 20.04
C VAL A 73 19.07 35.32 21.11
N GLU A 74 20.08 36.07 20.70
CA GLU A 74 21.06 36.65 21.62
C GLU A 74 20.56 37.96 22.23
N GLU A 75 20.07 38.90 21.42
CA GLU A 75 19.64 40.20 21.95
C GLU A 75 18.22 40.16 22.52
N LEU A 76 17.30 39.45 21.88
CA LEU A 76 15.90 39.39 22.32
C LEU A 76 15.55 38.16 23.17
N ARG A 77 16.51 37.25 23.40
CA ARG A 77 16.33 36.02 24.20
C ARG A 77 15.20 35.12 23.68
N GLY A 78 15.08 35.01 22.36
CA GLY A 78 14.13 34.12 21.71
C GLY A 78 14.47 32.65 21.94
N ASP A 79 13.45 31.85 22.27
CA ASP A 79 13.59 30.40 22.44
C ASP A 79 13.58 29.68 21.08
N VAL A 80 14.67 28.99 20.76
CA VAL A 80 14.83 28.22 19.51
C VAL A 80 13.93 26.99 19.43
N ASN A 81 13.31 26.60 20.55
CA ASN A 81 12.35 25.51 20.68
C ASN A 81 10.91 25.99 20.89
N ALA A 82 10.64 27.30 20.74
CA ALA A 82 9.30 27.86 20.91
C ALA A 82 8.34 27.27 19.86
N PRO A 83 7.31 26.50 20.26
CA PRO A 83 6.38 25.92 19.31
C PRO A 83 5.53 27.03 18.66
N ALA A 84 5.35 26.97 17.35
CA ALA A 84 4.37 27.79 16.65
C ALA A 84 2.97 27.51 17.23
N PRO A 85 2.22 28.56 17.64
CA PRO A 85 0.88 28.39 18.21
C PRO A 85 -0.13 27.99 17.14
N GLY A 86 -1.16 27.24 17.55
CA GLY A 86 -2.37 27.02 16.77
C GLY A 86 -2.61 25.58 16.32
N VAL A 87 -3.58 25.45 15.40
CA VAL A 87 -4.04 24.21 14.76
C VAL A 87 -3.70 24.28 13.26
N GLY A 88 -3.22 23.17 12.69
CA GLY A 88 -2.88 23.08 11.26
C GLY A 88 -1.49 22.47 11.00
N ASP A 89 -0.94 22.70 9.80
CA ASP A 89 0.28 22.04 9.32
C ASP A 89 1.57 22.45 10.06
N PHE A 90 1.57 23.64 10.66
CA PHE A 90 2.70 24.20 11.39
C PHE A 90 2.55 24.14 12.92
N ALA A 91 1.46 23.56 13.43
CA ALA A 91 1.24 23.44 14.86
C ALA A 91 2.44 22.75 15.53
N GLY A 92 3.00 23.35 16.58
CA GLY A 92 4.13 22.80 17.33
C GLY A 92 5.50 22.89 16.63
N VAL A 93 5.57 23.37 15.39
CA VAL A 93 6.85 23.52 14.67
C VAL A 93 7.73 24.54 15.38
N THR A 94 9.00 24.22 15.61
CA THR A 94 9.95 25.11 16.29
C THR A 94 10.84 25.87 15.30
N PRO A 95 11.46 27.00 15.71
CA PRO A 95 12.49 27.67 14.93
C PRO A 95 13.63 26.77 14.49
N PHE A 96 14.06 25.84 15.36
CA PHE A 96 15.10 24.89 15.01
C PHE A 96 14.64 23.96 13.87
N MET A 97 13.39 23.51 13.86
CA MET A 97 12.86 22.70 12.75
C MET A 97 12.79 23.46 11.42
N THR A 98 12.44 24.75 11.41
CA THR A 98 12.33 25.52 10.15
C THR A 98 13.69 25.83 9.53
N SER A 99 14.78 25.77 10.31
CA SER A 99 16.14 26.03 9.84
C SER A 99 16.62 25.08 8.74
N VAL A 100 16.08 23.86 8.70
CA VAL A 100 16.46 22.86 7.71
C VAL A 100 16.08 23.27 6.29
N GLN A 101 15.10 24.15 6.09
CA GLN A 101 14.61 24.56 4.76
C GLN A 101 15.66 25.23 3.88
N SER A 102 16.65 25.87 4.50
CA SER A 102 17.72 26.55 3.78
C SER A 102 18.76 25.60 3.19
N ASP A 103 18.80 24.35 3.66
CA ASP A 103 19.91 23.40 3.50
C ASP A 103 21.30 24.00 3.89
N ASP A 104 21.29 25.07 4.69
CA ASP A 104 22.48 25.70 5.26
C ASP A 104 22.79 25.12 6.65
N VAL A 105 23.83 24.29 6.70
CA VAL A 105 24.33 23.69 7.93
C VAL A 105 24.77 24.75 8.95
N SER A 106 25.19 25.95 8.51
CA SER A 106 25.67 27.00 9.41
C SER A 106 24.56 27.51 10.33
N THR A 107 23.38 27.79 9.77
CA THR A 107 22.21 28.23 10.53
C THR A 107 21.68 27.11 11.44
N VAL A 108 21.60 25.87 10.94
CA VAL A 108 21.17 24.71 11.75
C VAL A 108 22.12 24.47 12.92
N LYS A 109 23.43 24.46 12.65
CA LYS A 109 24.47 24.30 13.67
C LYS A 109 24.38 25.41 14.71
N TYR A 110 24.24 26.67 14.29
CA TYR A 110 24.08 27.79 15.21
C TYR A 110 22.89 27.60 16.16
N LEU A 111 21.71 27.25 15.64
CA LEU A 111 20.52 27.05 16.48
C LEU A 111 20.65 25.83 17.38
N LEU A 112 21.32 24.77 16.93
CA LEU A 112 21.64 23.60 17.75
C LEU A 112 22.59 23.98 18.90
N ASP A 113 23.65 24.75 18.63
CA ASP A 113 24.60 25.26 19.64
C ASP A 113 23.91 26.20 20.65
N ARG A 114 22.75 26.75 20.31
CA ARG A 114 21.87 27.54 21.19
C ARG A 114 20.76 26.71 21.85
N GLY A 115 20.87 25.39 21.85
CA GLY A 115 19.96 24.48 22.56
C GLY A 115 18.80 23.94 21.71
N GLY A 116 18.90 23.98 20.39
CA GLY A 116 17.93 23.35 19.50
C GLY A 116 17.74 21.86 19.82
N ASP A 117 16.50 21.45 20.09
CA ASP A 117 16.19 20.08 20.52
C ASP A 117 15.96 19.16 19.31
N LEU A 118 16.87 18.19 19.14
CA LEU A 118 16.81 17.18 18.08
C LEU A 118 15.64 16.20 18.23
N THR A 119 15.12 16.06 19.45
CA THR A 119 14.09 15.09 19.83
C THR A 119 12.69 15.69 19.90
N LYS A 120 12.59 17.02 20.01
CA LYS A 120 11.30 17.71 20.05
C LYS A 120 10.49 17.39 18.80
N ALA A 121 9.21 17.12 19.02
CA ALA A 121 8.25 16.82 17.97
C ALA A 121 7.28 17.99 17.76
N ASP A 122 6.88 18.21 16.50
CA ASP A 122 5.79 19.12 16.18
C ASP A 122 4.42 18.51 16.55
N GLY A 123 3.33 19.23 16.29
CA GLY A 123 1.97 18.79 16.59
C GLY A 123 1.52 17.53 15.84
N LYS A 124 2.27 17.08 14.82
CA LYS A 124 2.06 15.81 14.11
C LYS A 124 2.99 14.70 14.59
N GLY A 125 3.87 14.96 15.57
CA GLY A 125 4.88 14.00 16.04
C GLY A 125 6.21 14.07 15.29
N ARG A 126 6.39 14.97 14.32
CA ARG A 126 7.58 15.00 13.45
C ARG A 126 8.74 15.74 14.10
N THR A 127 9.92 15.12 14.07
CA THR A 127 11.19 15.72 14.54
C THR A 127 11.91 16.49 13.43
N VAL A 128 13.00 17.18 13.75
CA VAL A 128 13.81 17.95 12.78
C VAL A 128 14.31 17.11 11.59
N LEU A 129 14.62 15.82 11.80
CA LEU A 129 15.05 14.92 10.72
C LEU A 129 13.91 14.60 9.74
N HIS A 130 12.67 14.50 10.22
CA HIS A 130 11.50 14.36 9.36
C HIS A 130 11.27 15.58 8.48
N HIS A 131 11.46 16.78 9.06
CA HIS A 131 11.38 18.04 8.31
C HIS A 131 12.45 18.10 7.23
N ALA A 132 13.71 17.80 7.57
CA ALA A 132 14.82 17.77 6.60
C ALA A 132 14.56 16.78 5.45
N ALA A 133 14.04 15.60 5.78
CA ALA A 133 13.70 14.58 4.79
C ALA A 133 12.53 14.98 3.87
N THR A 134 11.56 15.72 4.40
CA THR A 134 10.41 16.23 3.62
C THR A 134 10.85 17.26 2.58
N VAL A 135 11.71 18.21 2.97
CA VAL A 135 12.11 19.32 2.11
C VAL A 135 13.29 19.00 1.18
N GLY A 136 14.02 17.90 1.43
CA GLY A 136 15.14 17.49 0.58
C GLY A 136 16.51 18.06 0.98
N SER A 137 16.67 18.49 2.23
CA SER A 137 17.89 19.18 2.70
C SER A 137 19.02 18.19 2.96
N CYS A 138 19.80 17.91 1.93
CA CYS A 138 20.80 16.84 1.92
C CYS A 138 21.92 17.11 2.92
N LYS A 139 22.53 18.30 2.90
CA LYS A 139 23.66 18.64 3.77
C LYS A 139 23.24 18.67 5.23
N VAL A 140 22.04 19.19 5.49
CA VAL A 140 21.47 19.22 6.83
C VAL A 140 21.12 17.81 7.32
N THR A 141 20.60 16.94 6.46
CA THR A 141 20.29 15.54 6.82
C THR A 141 21.55 14.79 7.23
N GLU A 142 22.63 14.87 6.45
CA GLU A 142 23.93 14.29 6.81
C GLU A 142 24.46 14.86 8.13
N PHE A 143 24.37 16.18 8.31
CA PHE A 143 24.77 16.84 9.55
C PHE A 143 23.97 16.33 10.76
N LEU A 144 22.64 16.23 10.66
CA LEU A 144 21.78 15.75 11.75
C LEU A 144 22.10 14.29 12.11
N LEU A 145 22.28 13.41 11.10
CA LEU A 145 22.68 12.02 11.33
C LEU A 145 24.06 11.92 11.99
N SER A 146 25.00 12.81 11.64
CA SER A 146 26.32 12.89 12.30
C SER A 146 26.25 13.28 13.79
N LYS A 147 25.12 13.83 14.24
CA LYS A 147 24.84 14.14 15.66
C LYS A 147 24.22 12.98 16.43
N GLY A 148 24.11 11.79 15.82
CA GLY A 148 23.58 10.60 16.47
C GLY A 148 22.06 10.57 16.57
N VAL A 149 21.35 11.38 15.78
CA VAL A 149 19.89 11.29 15.65
C VAL A 149 19.54 9.91 15.07
N PRO A 150 18.66 9.13 15.71
CA PRO A 150 18.26 7.84 15.15
C PRO A 150 17.68 8.00 13.73
N VAL A 151 18.11 7.16 12.80
CA VAL A 151 17.70 7.27 11.39
C VAL A 151 16.23 6.91 11.18
N ASP A 152 15.71 5.95 11.97
CA ASP A 152 14.35 5.40 11.88
C ASP A 152 13.41 5.93 12.98
N ILE A 153 13.54 7.21 13.37
CA ILE A 153 12.56 7.82 14.29
C ILE A 153 11.17 7.72 13.66
N HIS A 154 10.21 7.19 14.41
CA HIS A 154 8.87 6.95 13.92
C HIS A 154 7.87 7.93 14.55
N TYR A 155 7.09 8.65 13.72
CA TYR A 155 6.11 9.63 14.21
C TYR A 155 4.66 9.16 14.19
N GLY A 156 4.41 7.88 13.88
CA GLY A 156 3.07 7.28 13.79
C GLY A 156 2.63 7.02 12.35
N TYR A 157 3.00 7.89 11.41
CA TYR A 157 2.66 7.75 9.99
C TYR A 157 3.88 7.49 9.08
N GLY A 158 5.08 7.34 9.65
CA GLY A 158 6.30 7.19 8.85
C GLY A 158 7.58 7.33 9.66
N THR A 159 8.68 6.95 9.00
CA THR A 159 10.05 7.36 9.34
C THR A 159 10.49 8.49 8.39
N PRO A 160 11.67 9.12 8.58
CA PRO A 160 12.23 10.05 7.61
C PRO A 160 12.30 9.45 6.19
N LEU A 161 12.57 8.14 6.06
CA LEU A 161 12.62 7.44 4.77
C LEU A 161 11.26 7.45 4.05
N HIS A 162 10.16 7.31 4.79
CA HIS A 162 8.80 7.38 4.24
C HIS A 162 8.49 8.78 3.69
N LEU A 163 8.86 9.83 4.43
CA LEU A 163 8.66 11.21 4.00
C LEU A 163 9.52 11.55 2.79
N ALA A 164 10.78 11.11 2.76
CA ALA A 164 11.65 11.29 1.60
C ALA A 164 11.06 10.63 0.34
N ALA A 165 10.56 9.39 0.47
CA ALA A 165 9.97 8.67 -0.66
C ALA A 165 8.68 9.32 -1.18
N THR A 166 7.79 9.75 -0.28
CA THR A 166 6.51 10.40 -0.65
C THR A 166 6.69 11.83 -1.18
N ASN A 167 7.78 12.51 -0.84
CA ASN A 167 8.11 13.83 -1.38
C ASN A 167 9.11 13.75 -2.56
N GLU A 168 9.33 12.55 -3.10
CA GLU A 168 10.19 12.31 -4.27
C GLU A 168 11.66 12.75 -4.09
N GLN A 169 12.14 12.78 -2.84
CA GLN A 169 13.48 13.24 -2.46
C GLN A 169 14.51 12.11 -2.59
N ASP A 170 14.84 11.73 -3.82
CA ASP A 170 15.73 10.60 -4.14
C ASP A 170 17.11 10.70 -3.48
N LYS A 171 17.71 11.89 -3.41
CA LYS A 171 18.99 12.10 -2.71
C LYS A 171 18.90 11.81 -1.20
N ILE A 172 17.81 12.22 -0.56
CA ILE A 172 17.58 11.92 0.85
C ILE A 172 17.35 10.43 1.06
N VAL A 173 16.56 9.78 0.20
CA VAL A 173 16.38 8.32 0.25
C VAL A 173 17.73 7.63 0.21
N LYS A 174 18.62 8.06 -0.69
CA LYS A 174 19.98 7.52 -0.77
C LYS A 174 20.76 7.73 0.54
N ILE A 175 20.80 8.96 1.07
CA ILE A 175 21.52 9.30 2.31
C ILE A 175 21.00 8.45 3.49
N LEU A 176 19.68 8.36 3.67
CA LEU A 176 19.08 7.60 4.77
C LEU A 176 19.43 6.11 4.68
N LEU A 177 19.40 5.53 3.48
CA LEU A 177 19.79 4.12 3.27
C LEU A 177 21.30 3.89 3.50
N GLU A 178 22.15 4.84 3.11
CA GLU A 178 23.60 4.81 3.40
C GLU A 178 23.89 4.90 4.90
N HIS A 179 22.98 5.52 5.67
CA HIS A 179 22.98 5.54 7.13
C HIS A 179 22.12 4.43 7.77
N HIS A 180 21.90 3.33 7.05
CA HIS A 180 21.25 2.11 7.54
C HIS A 180 19.78 2.26 7.94
N ALA A 181 19.03 3.19 7.34
CA ALA A 181 17.57 3.21 7.48
C ALA A 181 16.95 1.88 7.02
N ASP A 182 16.02 1.34 7.80
CA ASP A 182 15.29 0.14 7.43
C ASP A 182 14.29 0.41 6.30
N ALA A 183 14.65 -0.03 5.09
CA ALA A 183 13.82 0.06 3.89
C ALA A 183 12.46 -0.69 4.00
N ASN A 184 12.34 -1.59 4.98
CA ASN A 184 11.18 -2.42 5.22
C ASN A 184 10.35 -1.98 6.43
N THR A 185 10.66 -0.86 7.07
CA THR A 185 9.74 -0.33 8.08
C THR A 185 8.37 -0.06 7.43
N SER A 186 7.31 -0.49 8.10
CA SER A 186 5.94 -0.41 7.59
C SER A 186 5.09 0.39 8.55
N VAL A 187 4.28 1.28 7.99
CA VAL A 187 3.37 2.15 8.75
C VAL A 187 1.93 1.92 8.34
N THR A 188 1.01 2.21 9.26
CA THR A 188 -0.43 2.15 8.98
C THR A 188 -0.79 3.08 7.82
N SER A 189 -1.70 2.65 6.95
CA SER A 189 -2.18 3.33 5.72
C SER A 189 -1.24 3.34 4.51
N LEU A 190 -0.01 3.85 4.64
CA LEU A 190 0.89 4.03 3.48
C LEU A 190 1.63 2.74 3.10
N GLY A 191 1.80 1.81 4.05
CA GLY A 191 2.61 0.61 3.87
C GLY A 191 4.10 0.92 4.06
N SER A 192 4.93 0.50 3.11
CA SER A 192 6.39 0.74 3.13
C SER A 192 6.77 2.02 2.39
N ALA A 193 8.00 2.50 2.58
CA ALA A 193 8.56 3.59 1.78
C ALA A 193 8.51 3.30 0.26
N LEU A 194 8.63 2.02 -0.14
CA LEU A 194 8.48 1.58 -1.54
C LEU A 194 7.09 1.90 -2.10
N MET A 195 6.04 1.68 -1.30
CA MET A 195 4.66 2.02 -1.67
C MET A 195 4.46 3.54 -1.74
N GLY A 196 5.08 4.31 -0.85
CA GLY A 196 5.10 5.78 -0.92
C GLY A 196 5.70 6.28 -2.24
N ALA A 197 6.84 5.72 -2.65
CA ALA A 197 7.46 6.06 -3.94
C ALA A 197 6.56 5.70 -5.14
N LEU A 198 5.80 4.61 -5.06
CA LEU A 198 4.84 4.22 -6.09
C LEU A 198 3.64 5.17 -6.15
N LEU A 199 3.02 5.49 -5.00
CA LEU A 199 1.91 6.44 -4.90
C LEU A 199 2.26 7.80 -5.52
N CYS A 200 3.47 8.28 -5.24
CA CYS A 200 3.98 9.55 -5.76
C CYS A 200 4.72 9.41 -7.10
N ARG A 201 4.71 8.22 -7.71
CA ARG A 201 5.30 7.97 -9.04
C ARG A 201 6.78 8.35 -9.16
N SER A 202 7.54 8.21 -8.08
CA SER A 202 8.97 8.46 -8.07
C SER A 202 9.74 7.19 -8.43
N LEU A 203 10.03 7.02 -9.72
CA LEU A 203 10.83 5.87 -10.21
C LEU A 203 12.23 5.85 -9.60
N LYS A 204 12.81 7.03 -9.33
CA LYS A 204 14.15 7.16 -8.72
C LYS A 204 14.16 6.64 -7.28
N CYS A 205 13.21 7.10 -6.45
CA CYS A 205 13.08 6.62 -5.07
C CYS A 205 12.82 5.11 -5.04
N MET A 206 11.91 4.62 -5.89
CA MET A 206 11.61 3.18 -5.98
C MET A 206 12.87 2.35 -6.26
N LYS A 207 13.68 2.75 -7.25
CA LYS A 207 14.94 2.07 -7.59
C LYS A 207 15.94 2.07 -6.43
N LEU A 208 16.07 3.20 -5.72
CA LEU A 208 16.96 3.31 -4.57
C LEU A 208 16.50 2.44 -3.41
N LEU A 209 15.20 2.42 -3.10
CA LEU A 209 14.62 1.60 -2.04
C LEU A 209 14.82 0.11 -2.31
N ILE A 210 14.57 -0.35 -3.53
CA ILE A 210 14.83 -1.75 -3.94
C ILE A 210 16.32 -2.08 -3.80
N LYS A 211 17.21 -1.18 -4.24
CA LYS A 211 18.66 -1.35 -4.06
C LYS A 211 19.05 -1.39 -2.57
N GLY A 212 18.34 -0.65 -1.73
CA GLY A 212 18.49 -0.64 -0.27
C GLY A 212 17.83 -1.81 0.44
N GLY A 213 17.32 -2.82 -0.27
CA GLY A 213 16.77 -4.03 0.32
C GLY A 213 15.26 -3.97 0.64
N ALA A 214 14.51 -3.02 0.08
CA ALA A 214 13.05 -3.03 0.19
C ALA A 214 12.45 -4.30 -0.45
N ASP A 215 11.58 -4.98 0.30
CA ASP A 215 10.86 -6.17 -0.15
C ASP A 215 9.79 -5.77 -1.18
N VAL A 216 10.01 -6.19 -2.43
CA VAL A 216 9.14 -5.94 -3.58
C VAL A 216 7.83 -6.72 -3.54
N ASN A 217 7.72 -7.72 -2.67
CA ASN A 217 6.55 -8.59 -2.50
C ASN A 217 5.76 -8.27 -1.22
N ARG A 218 6.27 -7.36 -0.38
CA ARG A 218 5.60 -6.98 0.86
C ARG A 218 4.26 -6.32 0.58
N MET A 219 3.23 -6.81 1.26
CA MET A 219 1.87 -6.29 1.11
C MET A 219 1.64 -5.08 2.00
N THR A 220 0.78 -4.18 1.53
CA THR A 220 0.20 -3.13 2.37
C THR A 220 -0.91 -3.69 3.27
N SER A 221 -1.44 -2.83 4.15
CA SER A 221 -2.67 -3.11 4.90
C SER A 221 -3.89 -3.36 4.02
N LEU A 222 -3.87 -2.94 2.75
CA LEU A 222 -4.90 -3.23 1.75
C LEU A 222 -4.65 -4.56 1.02
N LEU A 223 -3.72 -5.39 1.51
CA LEU A 223 -3.36 -6.67 0.92
C LEU A 223 -2.87 -6.58 -0.54
N MET A 224 -2.37 -5.41 -0.95
CA MET A 224 -1.80 -5.18 -2.27
C MET A 224 -0.27 -5.25 -2.21
N THR A 225 0.34 -5.97 -3.15
CA THR A 225 1.79 -5.89 -3.39
C THR A 225 2.12 -4.65 -4.24
N PRO A 226 3.39 -4.19 -4.24
CA PRO A 226 3.89 -3.19 -5.17
C PRO A 226 3.50 -3.48 -6.63
N LEU A 227 3.64 -4.74 -7.07
CA LEU A 227 3.32 -5.13 -8.45
C LEU A 227 1.82 -5.04 -8.73
N VAL A 228 0.97 -5.57 -7.85
CA VAL A 228 -0.50 -5.46 -7.96
C VAL A 228 -0.94 -4.00 -7.99
N PHE A 229 -0.35 -3.14 -7.17
CA PHE A 229 -0.65 -1.70 -7.19
C PHE A 229 -0.37 -1.08 -8.56
N THR A 230 0.69 -1.48 -9.24
CA THR A 230 1.00 -0.96 -10.58
C THR A 230 0.14 -1.55 -11.70
N ALA A 231 -0.53 -2.67 -11.47
CA ALA A 231 -1.36 -3.34 -12.47
C ALA A 231 -2.57 -2.48 -12.88
N GLY A 232 -2.92 -2.52 -14.17
CA GLY A 232 -4.08 -1.78 -14.71
C GLY A 232 -3.85 -0.28 -14.95
N ARG A 233 -2.67 0.26 -14.62
CA ARG A 233 -2.33 1.68 -14.82
C ARG A 233 -1.36 1.85 -15.99
N LYS A 234 -1.85 2.42 -17.10
CA LYS A 234 -1.10 2.55 -18.37
C LYS A 234 0.25 3.26 -18.22
N ASP A 235 0.36 4.15 -17.25
CA ASP A 235 1.53 4.99 -16.97
C ASP A 235 2.53 4.37 -15.98
N TYR A 236 2.28 3.14 -15.50
CA TYR A 236 3.17 2.43 -14.58
C TYR A 236 4.03 1.35 -15.27
N THR A 237 4.06 1.30 -16.61
CA THR A 237 4.83 0.29 -17.37
C THR A 237 6.29 0.16 -16.93
N ASN A 238 6.99 1.30 -16.75
CA ASN A 238 8.39 1.30 -16.32
C ASN A 238 8.57 0.81 -14.87
N PHE A 239 7.56 1.02 -14.01
CA PHE A 239 7.56 0.55 -12.63
C PHE A 239 7.34 -0.96 -12.59
N MET A 240 6.33 -1.46 -13.32
CA MET A 240 6.05 -2.89 -13.47
C MET A 240 7.27 -3.66 -13.97
N GLN A 241 7.89 -3.20 -15.07
CA GLN A 241 9.07 -3.85 -15.63
C GLN A 241 10.23 -3.91 -14.63
N PHE A 242 10.43 -2.85 -13.84
CA PHE A 242 11.50 -2.83 -12.86
C PHE A 242 11.19 -3.73 -11.65
N LEU A 243 9.94 -3.72 -11.14
CA LEU A 243 9.50 -4.59 -10.05
C LEU A 243 9.67 -6.06 -10.42
N LEU A 244 9.24 -6.46 -11.62
CA LEU A 244 9.43 -7.82 -12.15
C LEU A 244 10.92 -8.17 -12.25
N LYS A 245 11.75 -7.26 -12.78
CA LYS A 245 13.21 -7.45 -12.82
C LYS A 245 13.83 -7.57 -11.41
N ALA A 246 13.23 -6.94 -10.41
CA ALA A 246 13.64 -7.00 -9.02
C ALA A 246 13.07 -8.21 -8.26
N GLY A 247 12.37 -9.15 -8.93
CA GLY A 247 11.86 -10.37 -8.31
C GLY A 247 10.45 -10.25 -7.71
N ALA A 248 9.65 -9.26 -8.13
CA ALA A 248 8.25 -9.21 -7.76
C ALA A 248 7.49 -10.41 -8.36
N ASP A 249 6.77 -11.16 -7.52
CA ASP A 249 6.03 -12.35 -7.92
C ASP A 249 4.62 -11.95 -8.41
N PRO A 250 4.30 -12.16 -9.70
CA PRO A 250 2.99 -11.83 -10.27
C PRO A 250 1.87 -12.76 -9.77
N ASN A 251 2.19 -13.87 -9.08
CA ASN A 251 1.23 -14.84 -8.61
C ASN A 251 0.77 -14.58 -7.17
N ILE A 252 1.30 -13.55 -6.51
CA ILE A 252 0.83 -13.18 -5.18
C ILE A 252 -0.58 -12.58 -5.33
N PRO A 253 -1.62 -13.23 -4.78
CA PRO A 253 -2.99 -12.76 -4.90
C PRO A 253 -3.18 -11.45 -4.12
N ASP A 254 -4.00 -10.56 -4.67
CA ASP A 254 -4.43 -9.36 -3.98
C ASP A 254 -5.35 -9.69 -2.79
N GLY A 255 -5.87 -8.65 -2.12
CA GLY A 255 -6.80 -8.83 -1.01
C GLY A 255 -8.06 -9.58 -1.45
N ASP A 256 -8.67 -9.13 -2.54
CA ASP A 256 -9.96 -9.62 -3.02
C ASP A 256 -9.88 -11.10 -3.41
N GLN A 257 -8.85 -11.49 -4.17
CA GLN A 257 -8.64 -12.88 -4.56
C GLN A 257 -8.38 -13.78 -3.34
N ARG A 258 -7.70 -13.28 -2.30
CA ARG A 258 -7.54 -14.05 -1.05
C ARG A 258 -8.83 -14.19 -0.26
N HIS A 259 -9.67 -13.16 -0.22
CA HIS A 259 -10.98 -13.25 0.40
C HIS A 259 -11.87 -14.26 -0.33
N LEU A 260 -11.86 -14.24 -1.66
CA LEU A 260 -12.58 -15.20 -2.50
C LEU A 260 -12.08 -16.64 -2.31
N GLU A 261 -10.76 -16.87 -2.31
CA GLU A 261 -10.19 -18.20 -2.07
C GLU A 261 -10.48 -18.71 -0.64
N ARG A 262 -10.50 -17.83 0.38
CA ARG A 262 -10.93 -18.19 1.74
C ARG A 262 -12.42 -18.55 1.78
N ALA A 263 -13.28 -17.76 1.15
CA ALA A 263 -14.72 -18.03 1.07
C ALA A 263 -14.98 -19.38 0.38
N LYS A 264 -14.33 -19.63 -0.76
CA LYS A 264 -14.32 -20.93 -1.45
C LYS A 264 -13.93 -22.07 -0.52
N ALA A 265 -12.84 -21.94 0.24
CA ALA A 265 -12.39 -22.99 1.15
C ALA A 265 -13.42 -23.29 2.26
N ILE A 266 -14.04 -22.24 2.83
CA ILE A 266 -15.09 -22.38 3.86
C ILE A 266 -16.31 -23.10 3.29
N PHE A 267 -16.86 -22.62 2.17
CA PHE A 267 -18.05 -23.19 1.56
C PHE A 267 -17.82 -24.60 1.03
N LYS A 268 -16.63 -24.88 0.46
CA LYS A 268 -16.23 -26.24 0.09
C LYS A 268 -16.21 -27.16 1.32
N SER A 269 -15.64 -26.72 2.45
CA SER A 269 -15.61 -27.54 3.67
C SER A 269 -17.01 -27.81 4.21
N GLN A 270 -17.91 -26.83 4.16
CA GLN A 270 -19.32 -27.01 4.54
C GLN A 270 -20.02 -28.00 3.60
N ALA A 271 -19.78 -27.89 2.30
CA ALA A 271 -20.34 -28.80 1.30
C ALA A 271 -19.83 -30.24 1.50
N ASP A 272 -18.52 -30.41 1.71
CA ASP A 272 -17.90 -31.70 2.00
C ASP A 272 -18.48 -32.34 3.27
N TYR A 273 -18.75 -31.54 4.30
CA TYR A 273 -19.39 -32.00 5.54
C TYR A 273 -20.84 -32.44 5.32
N ALA A 274 -21.65 -31.62 4.65
CA ALA A 274 -23.04 -31.93 4.35
C ALA A 274 -23.18 -33.15 3.42
N PHE A 275 -22.28 -33.29 2.46
CA PHE A 275 -22.23 -34.46 1.58
C PHE A 275 -22.03 -35.75 2.39
N ARG A 276 -21.14 -35.75 3.40
CA ARG A 276 -20.95 -36.91 4.29
C ARG A 276 -22.19 -37.24 5.12
N LEU A 277 -22.98 -36.23 5.48
CA LEU A 277 -24.27 -36.40 6.15
C LEU A 277 -25.41 -36.79 5.19
N LYS A 278 -25.11 -36.97 3.90
CA LYS A 278 -26.09 -37.24 2.83
C LYS A 278 -27.11 -36.13 2.63
N ASP A 279 -26.84 -34.92 3.12
CA ASP A 279 -27.63 -33.73 2.80
C ASP A 279 -27.12 -33.14 1.49
N TYR A 280 -27.46 -33.80 0.37
CA TYR A 280 -26.98 -33.43 -0.95
C TYR A 280 -27.53 -32.08 -1.43
N LYS A 281 -28.71 -31.70 -0.95
CA LYS A 281 -29.33 -30.41 -1.27
C LYS A 281 -28.54 -29.26 -0.64
N PHE A 282 -28.20 -29.36 0.64
CA PHE A 282 -27.34 -28.37 1.28
C PHE A 282 -25.92 -28.41 0.70
N ALA A 283 -25.36 -29.61 0.47
CA ALA A 283 -24.04 -29.74 -0.14
C ALA A 283 -23.97 -29.05 -1.51
N SER A 284 -24.96 -29.25 -2.39
CA SER A 284 -25.02 -28.59 -3.69
C SER A 284 -25.05 -27.06 -3.55
N LYS A 285 -25.89 -26.52 -2.65
CA LYS A 285 -25.95 -25.07 -2.39
C LYS A 285 -24.64 -24.50 -1.84
N SER A 286 -23.97 -25.21 -0.94
CA SER A 286 -22.66 -24.80 -0.45
C SER A 286 -21.60 -24.86 -1.55
N TYR A 287 -21.67 -25.84 -2.46
CA TYR A 287 -20.81 -25.84 -3.65
C TYR A 287 -21.10 -24.69 -4.61
N ASP A 288 -22.37 -24.27 -4.77
CA ASP A 288 -22.73 -23.06 -5.55
C ASP A 288 -21.99 -21.84 -5.01
N LEU A 289 -22.10 -21.60 -3.69
CA LEU A 289 -21.43 -20.47 -3.03
C LEU A 289 -19.89 -20.54 -3.17
N ALA A 290 -19.31 -21.75 -3.16
CA ALA A 290 -17.87 -21.92 -3.38
C ALA A 290 -17.45 -21.62 -4.82
N ILE A 291 -18.28 -21.98 -5.81
CA ILE A 291 -18.05 -21.73 -7.23
C ILE A 291 -18.19 -20.24 -7.55
N ASP A 292 -19.21 -19.58 -7.00
CA ASP A 292 -19.42 -18.13 -7.13
C ASP A 292 -18.24 -17.33 -6.56
N ALA A 293 -17.62 -17.83 -5.48
CA ALA A 293 -16.42 -17.21 -4.92
C ALA A 293 -15.19 -17.41 -5.81
N ALA A 294 -14.85 -18.65 -6.15
CA ALA A 294 -13.74 -18.94 -7.07
C ALA A 294 -13.93 -20.32 -7.77
N PRO A 295 -14.28 -20.34 -9.06
CA PRO A 295 -14.62 -21.57 -9.77
C PRO A 295 -13.41 -22.50 -9.91
N SER A 296 -13.65 -23.81 -9.82
CA SER A 296 -12.63 -24.81 -10.12
C SER A 296 -13.26 -26.13 -10.57
N ALA A 297 -12.55 -26.87 -11.41
CA ALA A 297 -13.02 -28.16 -11.93
C ALA A 297 -13.45 -29.13 -10.81
N THR A 298 -12.72 -29.16 -9.69
CA THR A 298 -13.05 -30.02 -8.54
C THR A 298 -14.39 -29.67 -7.91
N LEU A 299 -14.73 -28.38 -7.80
CA LEU A 299 -16.02 -27.94 -7.24
C LEU A 299 -17.16 -28.35 -8.16
N TYR A 300 -17.03 -28.10 -9.47
CA TYR A 300 -18.02 -28.56 -10.44
C TYR A 300 -18.20 -30.08 -10.42
N ALA A 301 -17.11 -30.86 -10.37
CA ALA A 301 -17.20 -32.32 -10.30
C ALA A 301 -17.86 -32.84 -9.01
N ASN A 302 -17.69 -32.14 -7.89
CA ASN A 302 -18.32 -32.49 -6.62
C ASN A 302 -19.80 -32.06 -6.58
N ARG A 303 -20.15 -30.88 -7.11
CA ARG A 303 -21.54 -30.44 -7.25
C ARG A 303 -22.32 -31.32 -8.23
N SER A 304 -21.71 -31.70 -9.35
CA SER A 304 -22.24 -32.69 -10.29
C SER A 304 -22.62 -33.99 -9.59
N LEU A 305 -21.76 -34.49 -8.67
CA LEU A 305 -22.09 -35.67 -7.87
C LEU A 305 -23.29 -35.42 -6.95
N CYS A 306 -23.38 -34.26 -6.29
CA CYS A 306 -24.53 -33.93 -5.45
C CYS A 306 -25.84 -33.95 -6.27
N LYS A 307 -25.81 -33.40 -7.48
CA LYS A 307 -26.97 -33.36 -8.38
C LYS A 307 -27.38 -34.74 -8.88
N LEU A 308 -26.41 -35.62 -9.19
CA LEU A 308 -26.71 -37.03 -9.48
C LEU A 308 -27.42 -37.72 -8.29
N MET A 309 -27.00 -37.45 -7.05
CA MET A 309 -27.67 -38.00 -5.86
C MET A 309 -29.06 -37.40 -5.60
N LEU A 310 -29.39 -36.29 -6.26
CA LEU A 310 -30.69 -35.61 -6.22
C LEU A 310 -31.57 -35.91 -7.44
N ASP A 311 -31.15 -36.82 -8.32
CA ASP A 311 -31.83 -37.15 -9.58
C ASP A 311 -31.91 -35.98 -10.59
N ASP A 312 -31.03 -34.98 -10.45
CA ASP A 312 -30.91 -33.83 -11.36
C ASP A 312 -29.85 -34.12 -12.44
N GLY A 313 -30.26 -34.84 -13.49
CA GLY A 313 -29.39 -35.24 -14.60
C GLY A 313 -28.88 -34.07 -15.45
N GLU A 314 -29.75 -33.10 -15.76
CA GLU A 314 -29.39 -31.94 -16.59
C GLU A 314 -28.38 -31.04 -15.87
N GLY A 315 -28.63 -30.75 -14.59
CA GLY A 315 -27.72 -29.95 -13.78
C GLY A 315 -26.39 -30.66 -13.53
N ALA A 316 -26.40 -31.99 -13.36
CA ALA A 316 -25.18 -32.79 -13.24
C ALA A 316 -24.35 -32.79 -14.52
N LEU A 317 -25.00 -32.84 -15.69
CA LEU A 317 -24.36 -32.77 -17.00
C LEU A 317 -23.70 -31.41 -17.23
N SER A 318 -24.41 -30.32 -16.94
CA SER A 318 -23.87 -28.95 -17.05
C SER A 318 -22.60 -28.76 -16.23
N ASP A 319 -22.57 -29.27 -14.99
CA ASP A 319 -21.39 -29.21 -14.14
C ASP A 319 -20.24 -30.09 -14.66
N ALA A 320 -20.56 -31.28 -15.17
CA ALA A 320 -19.55 -32.16 -15.74
C ALA A 320 -18.89 -31.56 -16.99
N LEU A 321 -19.66 -30.89 -17.85
CA LEU A 321 -19.14 -30.16 -19.01
C LEU A 321 -18.25 -28.98 -18.59
N SER A 322 -18.69 -28.18 -17.61
CA SER A 322 -17.88 -27.09 -17.03
C SER A 322 -16.55 -27.61 -16.47
N CYS A 323 -16.58 -28.77 -15.82
CA CYS A 323 -15.40 -29.46 -15.32
C CYS A 323 -14.44 -29.88 -16.45
N ARG A 324 -14.96 -30.45 -17.55
CA ARG A 324 -14.15 -30.82 -18.72
C ARG A 324 -13.54 -29.62 -19.42
N MET A 325 -14.26 -28.49 -19.50
CA MET A 325 -13.72 -27.25 -20.06
C MET A 325 -12.52 -26.74 -19.25
N LEU A 326 -12.60 -26.79 -17.92
CA LEU A 326 -11.52 -26.34 -17.04
C LEU A 326 -10.33 -27.31 -16.97
N ARG A 327 -10.59 -28.63 -17.06
CA ARG A 327 -9.58 -29.69 -17.00
C ARG A 327 -9.92 -30.82 -17.97
N PRO A 328 -9.57 -30.68 -19.26
CA PRO A 328 -9.98 -31.65 -20.30
C PRO A 328 -9.33 -33.03 -20.14
N ASN A 329 -8.14 -33.10 -19.55
CA ASN A 329 -7.40 -34.35 -19.34
C ASN A 329 -7.68 -35.00 -17.98
N TRP A 330 -8.86 -34.78 -17.40
CA TRP A 330 -9.22 -35.33 -16.09
C TRP A 330 -10.30 -36.40 -16.23
N ALA A 331 -9.91 -37.69 -16.14
CA ALA A 331 -10.81 -38.83 -16.33
C ALA A 331 -12.09 -38.77 -15.47
N LYS A 332 -11.99 -38.23 -14.24
CA LYS A 332 -13.14 -38.04 -13.35
C LYS A 332 -14.21 -37.11 -13.94
N ALA A 333 -13.82 -36.12 -14.74
CA ALA A 333 -14.75 -35.23 -15.42
C ALA A 333 -15.58 -35.98 -16.48
N CYS A 334 -14.91 -36.84 -17.27
CA CYS A 334 -15.55 -37.72 -18.24
C CYS A 334 -16.49 -38.72 -17.57
N TYR A 335 -16.08 -39.28 -16.42
CA TYR A 335 -16.94 -40.15 -15.62
C TYR A 335 -18.20 -39.44 -15.11
N ARG A 336 -18.07 -38.20 -14.61
CA ARG A 336 -19.24 -37.40 -14.18
C ARG A 336 -20.20 -37.12 -15.33
N GLN A 337 -19.67 -36.80 -16.51
CA GLN A 337 -20.50 -36.59 -17.70
C GLN A 337 -21.22 -37.87 -18.10
N ALA A 338 -20.53 -39.01 -18.12
CA ALA A 338 -21.14 -40.29 -18.42
C ALA A 338 -22.25 -40.65 -17.44
N ALA A 339 -22.02 -40.47 -16.14
CA ALA A 339 -23.04 -40.74 -15.12
C ALA A 339 -24.28 -39.85 -15.30
N ALA A 340 -24.11 -38.60 -15.71
CA ALA A 340 -25.24 -37.71 -16.02
C ALA A 340 -26.02 -38.17 -17.26
N HIS A 341 -25.34 -38.53 -18.35
CA HIS A 341 -25.99 -39.10 -19.53
C HIS A 341 -26.69 -40.43 -19.24
N MET A 342 -26.12 -41.28 -18.39
CA MET A 342 -26.75 -42.53 -17.93
C MET A 342 -28.06 -42.24 -17.19
N LEU A 343 -28.09 -41.22 -16.34
CA LEU A 343 -29.29 -40.80 -15.61
C LEU A 343 -30.37 -40.26 -16.56
N LEU A 344 -29.97 -39.48 -17.56
CA LEU A 344 -30.84 -38.95 -18.61
C LEU A 344 -31.25 -39.99 -19.67
N LYS A 345 -30.80 -41.25 -19.54
CA LYS A 345 -31.01 -42.34 -20.52
C LYS A 345 -30.42 -42.06 -21.91
N GLU A 346 -29.43 -41.18 -22.00
CA GLU A 346 -28.68 -40.84 -23.21
C GLU A 346 -27.48 -41.79 -23.39
N TYR A 347 -27.77 -43.08 -23.55
CA TYR A 347 -26.76 -44.14 -23.42
C TYR A 347 -25.62 -44.07 -24.45
N LYS A 348 -25.89 -43.51 -25.64
CA LYS A 348 -24.86 -43.32 -26.68
C LYS A 348 -23.82 -42.29 -26.22
N GLN A 349 -24.28 -41.13 -25.75
CA GLN A 349 -23.43 -40.07 -25.22
C GLN A 349 -22.70 -40.52 -23.94
N ALA A 350 -23.35 -41.34 -23.11
CA ALA A 350 -22.70 -41.98 -21.97
C ALA A 350 -21.52 -42.88 -22.39
N CYS A 351 -21.71 -43.70 -23.43
CA CYS A 351 -20.64 -44.54 -23.98
C CYS A 351 -19.47 -43.70 -24.51
N ASP A 352 -19.75 -42.62 -25.25
CA ASP A 352 -18.72 -41.74 -25.79
C ASP A 352 -17.89 -41.09 -24.66
N ALA A 353 -18.55 -40.60 -23.61
CA ALA A 353 -17.88 -40.03 -22.44
C ALA A 353 -17.07 -41.08 -21.64
N LEU A 354 -17.53 -42.33 -21.55
CA LEU A 354 -16.79 -43.42 -20.90
C LEU A 354 -15.59 -43.89 -21.72
N LEU A 355 -15.68 -43.88 -23.05
CA LEU A 355 -14.53 -44.13 -23.92
C LEU A 355 -13.47 -43.05 -23.76
N ASP A 356 -13.86 -41.78 -23.64
CA ASP A 356 -12.94 -40.70 -23.30
C ASP A 356 -12.29 -40.92 -21.92
N ALA A 357 -13.07 -41.33 -20.91
CA ALA A 357 -12.54 -41.65 -19.59
C ALA A 357 -11.54 -42.80 -19.64
N GLN A 358 -11.83 -43.87 -20.39
CA GLN A 358 -10.96 -45.04 -20.55
C GLN A 358 -9.64 -44.70 -21.23
N LYS A 359 -9.65 -43.78 -22.21
CA LYS A 359 -8.41 -43.28 -22.83
C LYS A 359 -7.54 -42.53 -21.84
N LEU A 360 -8.15 -41.76 -20.94
CA LEU A 360 -7.45 -40.94 -19.94
C LEU A 360 -7.00 -41.75 -18.72
N ASP A 361 -7.70 -42.84 -18.38
CA ASP A 361 -7.40 -43.73 -17.25
C ASP A 361 -7.60 -45.22 -17.65
N PRO A 362 -6.65 -45.79 -18.43
CA PRO A 362 -6.75 -47.17 -18.90
C PRO A 362 -6.69 -48.19 -17.76
N GLY A 363 -7.54 -49.22 -17.82
CA GLY A 363 -7.60 -50.28 -16.80
C GLY A 363 -8.46 -49.96 -15.58
N ASN A 364 -9.17 -48.81 -15.58
CA ASN A 364 -10.11 -48.49 -14.53
C ASN A 364 -11.35 -49.40 -14.60
N ILE A 365 -11.47 -50.31 -13.62
CA ILE A 365 -12.52 -51.33 -13.54
C ILE A 365 -13.93 -50.73 -13.48
N GLU A 366 -14.09 -49.57 -12.84
CA GLU A 366 -15.40 -48.90 -12.74
C GLU A 366 -15.82 -48.33 -14.09
N VAL A 367 -14.89 -47.69 -14.83
CA VAL A 367 -15.15 -47.17 -16.17
C VAL A 367 -15.51 -48.30 -17.13
N GLU A 368 -14.78 -49.41 -17.10
CA GLU A 368 -15.09 -50.57 -17.96
C GLU A 368 -16.45 -51.19 -17.66
N ARG A 369 -16.80 -51.29 -16.37
CA ARG A 369 -18.09 -51.83 -15.93
C ARG A 369 -19.24 -50.95 -16.39
N GLU A 370 -19.17 -49.65 -16.14
CA GLU A 370 -20.19 -48.71 -16.59
C GLU A 370 -20.28 -48.63 -18.12
N LEU A 371 -19.15 -48.79 -18.84
CA LEU A 371 -19.15 -48.82 -20.30
C LEU A 371 -19.87 -50.06 -20.85
N ARG A 372 -19.69 -51.23 -20.23
CA ARG A 372 -20.44 -52.45 -20.60
C ARG A 372 -21.93 -52.25 -20.36
N LYS A 373 -22.29 -51.73 -19.18
CA LYS A 373 -23.68 -51.44 -18.81
C LYS A 373 -24.34 -50.45 -19.77
N ALA A 374 -23.67 -49.35 -20.11
CA ALA A 374 -24.18 -48.36 -21.07
C ALA A 374 -24.42 -48.98 -22.46
N ARG A 375 -23.51 -49.86 -22.92
CA ARG A 375 -23.66 -50.58 -24.21
C ARG A 375 -24.81 -51.57 -24.21
N GLU A 376 -25.08 -52.24 -23.10
CA GLU A 376 -26.23 -53.14 -22.96
C GLU A 376 -27.54 -52.36 -23.01
N LEU A 377 -27.64 -51.26 -22.27
CA LEU A 377 -28.84 -50.39 -22.28
C LEU A 377 -29.07 -49.74 -23.64
N MET A 378 -28.01 -49.39 -24.37
CA MET A 378 -28.12 -48.88 -25.75
C MET A 378 -28.68 -49.93 -26.73
N LYS A 379 -28.51 -51.23 -26.44
CA LYS A 379 -28.99 -52.34 -27.29
C LYS A 379 -30.40 -52.81 -26.93
N ALA A 380 -31.03 -52.27 -25.89
CA ALA A 380 -32.36 -52.64 -25.44
C ALA A 380 -33.32 -51.44 -25.56
N PRO A 381 -33.79 -51.07 -26.78
CA PRO A 381 -34.46 -49.78 -26.95
C PRO A 381 -35.89 -49.72 -26.38
N ASP A 382 -36.63 -50.82 -26.21
CA ASP A 382 -38.07 -50.75 -25.93
C ASP A 382 -38.62 -51.94 -25.11
N GLU A 383 -38.57 -51.87 -23.78
CA GLU A 383 -39.45 -52.68 -22.90
C GLU A 383 -40.11 -51.88 -21.76
N ALA A 384 -40.01 -50.54 -21.75
CA ALA A 384 -40.43 -49.72 -20.61
C ALA A 384 -41.67 -48.83 -20.82
N ASP A 385 -42.38 -48.94 -21.96
CA ASP A 385 -43.67 -48.26 -22.21
C ASP A 385 -44.77 -49.28 -22.60
N LYS A 386 -45.12 -50.18 -21.68
CA LYS A 386 -46.39 -50.94 -21.73
C LYS A 386 -47.08 -50.95 -20.38
#